data_AF-A0AA38HYF6-F1
#
_entry.id   AF-A0AA38HYF6-F1
#
_cell.length_a   1.000
_cell.length_b   1.000
_cell.length_c   1.000
_cell.angle_alpha   90.00
_cell.angle_beta   90.00
_cell.angle_gamma   90.00
#
_symmetry.space_group_name_H-M   'P 1'
#
loop_
_entity.id
_entity.type
_entity.pdbx_description
1 polymer ?
#
loop_
_entity_poly.entity_id
_entity_poly.type
_entity_poly.pdbx_seq_one_letter_code
_entity_poly.pdbx_strand_id
1 'polypeptide(L)'
;MGKKNGEDKRGLKLLFWNIAGLKKKDHLFWDYVKNFDYVGLTETWILERDWNKLKNVLPKEFQWKLQEEKKKNARVERKVES
;
A
#
# COMPACT_ATOMS: atom_id res chain seq x y z
N MET A 1 30.25 26.64 27.58
CA MET A 1 30.13 25.58 26.55
C MET A 1 28.66 25.25 26.35
N GLY A 2 28.15 25.42 25.13
CA GLY A 2 26.71 25.55 24.84
C GLY A 2 25.88 24.29 25.03
N LYS A 3 24.66 24.47 25.55
CA LYS A 3 23.56 23.51 25.43
C LYS A 3 22.99 23.65 24.01
N LYS A 4 23.15 22.63 23.16
CA LYS A 4 22.28 22.43 21.99
C LYS A 4 21.46 21.15 22.23
N ASN A 5 20.41 21.27 23.04
CA ASN A 5 19.31 20.30 22.99
C ASN A 5 18.36 20.75 21.87
N GLY A 6 18.77 20.52 20.63
CA GLY A 6 17.84 20.52 19.51
C GLY A 6 17.26 19.12 19.44
N GLU A 7 16.03 18.92 19.90
CA GLU A 7 15.28 17.73 19.54
C GLU A 7 15.21 17.69 18.01
N ASP A 8 15.90 16.73 17.40
CA ASP A 8 15.81 16.45 15.97
C ASP A 8 14.40 15.94 15.69
N LYS A 9 13.46 16.87 15.46
CA LYS A 9 12.10 16.58 15.03
C LYS A 9 12.16 16.11 13.58
N ARG A 10 12.60 14.88 13.38
CA ARG A 10 12.56 14.22 12.08
C ARG A 10 11.13 14.25 11.57
N GLY A 11 10.95 14.84 10.38
CA GLY A 11 9.66 14.90 9.70
C GLY A 11 9.18 13.53 9.25
N LEU A 12 7.86 13.37 9.13
CA LEU A 12 7.21 12.14 8.67
C LEU A 12 7.43 11.93 7.18
N LYS A 13 7.82 10.71 6.77
CA LYS A 13 8.00 10.31 5.37
C LYS A 13 6.82 9.48 4.89
N LEU A 14 6.11 9.98 3.89
CA LEU A 14 4.93 9.35 3.27
C LEU A 14 5.27 8.91 1.84
N LEU A 15 4.90 7.68 1.46
CA LEU A 15 5.01 7.17 0.10
C LEU A 15 3.63 6.80 -0.44
N PHE A 16 3.26 7.37 -1.59
CA PHE A 16 2.12 6.93 -2.38
C PHE A 16 2.59 6.58 -3.79
N TRP A 17 2.44 5.32 -4.20
CA TRP A 17 2.98 4.84 -5.46
C TRP A 17 2.04 3.88 -6.19
N ASN A 18 1.65 4.26 -7.41
CA ASN A 18 1.09 3.34 -8.39
C ASN A 18 2.21 2.46 -8.96
N ILE A 19 2.18 1.17 -8.64
CA ILE A 19 3.26 0.24 -9.01
C ILE A 19 2.98 -0.59 -10.26
N ALA A 20 1.76 -0.51 -10.79
CA ALA A 20 1.27 -1.27 -11.95
C ALA A 20 1.67 -2.77 -11.93
N GLY A 21 1.60 -3.39 -10.74
CA GLY A 21 1.89 -4.82 -10.55
C GLY A 21 2.99 -5.09 -9.55
N LEU A 22 2.66 -5.94 -8.57
CA LEU A 22 3.55 -6.30 -7.47
C LEU A 22 4.37 -7.58 -7.76
N LYS A 23 3.95 -8.39 -8.76
CA LYS A 23 4.52 -9.73 -9.06
C LYS A 23 6.00 -9.75 -9.46
N LYS A 24 6.59 -8.63 -9.92
CA LYS A 24 7.98 -8.55 -10.41
C LYS A 24 8.88 -7.68 -9.53
N LYS A 25 8.43 -7.26 -8.35
CA LYS A 25 9.22 -6.41 -7.46
C LYS A 25 10.19 -7.26 -6.64
N ASP A 26 11.44 -6.82 -6.58
CA ASP A 26 12.55 -7.51 -5.94
C ASP A 26 12.89 -6.91 -4.58
N HIS A 27 13.99 -7.35 -3.97
CA HIS A 27 14.45 -6.88 -2.67
C HIS A 27 14.77 -5.38 -2.67
N LEU A 28 15.35 -4.83 -3.74
CA LEU A 28 15.69 -3.40 -3.85
C LEU A 28 14.45 -2.52 -3.78
N PHE A 29 13.36 -2.95 -4.41
CA PHE A 29 12.08 -2.26 -4.29
C PHE A 29 11.63 -2.17 -2.83
N TRP A 30 11.70 -3.27 -2.08
CA TRP A 30 11.29 -3.29 -0.67
C TRP A 30 12.23 -2.51 0.23
N ASP A 31 13.54 -2.54 -0.04
CA ASP A 31 14.54 -1.75 0.68
C ASP A 31 14.30 -0.25 0.51
N TYR A 32 13.87 0.20 -0.68
CA TYR A 32 13.44 1.57 -0.88
C TYR A 32 12.18 1.91 -0.04
N VAL A 33 11.16 1.06 -0.11
CA VAL A 33 9.88 1.24 0.60
C VAL A 33 10.06 1.31 2.12
N LYS A 34 11.01 0.56 2.69
CA LYS A 34 11.32 0.56 4.13
C LYS A 34 11.84 1.89 4.69
N ASN A 35 12.25 2.83 3.83
CA ASN A 35 12.74 4.15 4.28
C ASN A 35 11.63 5.15 4.64
N PHE A 36 10.36 4.74 4.54
CA PHE A 36 9.18 5.56 4.78
C PHE A 36 8.43 5.10 6.04
N ASP A 37 7.71 6.03 6.67
CA ASP A 37 6.90 5.74 7.86
C ASP A 37 5.51 5.22 7.48
N TYR A 38 4.94 5.72 6.37
CA TYR A 38 3.68 5.25 5.80
C TYR A 38 3.79 5.02 4.31
N VAL A 39 3.14 3.96 3.85
CA VAL A 39 3.18 3.49 2.46
C VAL A 39 1.77 3.17 1.97
N GLY A 40 1.38 3.78 0.86
CA GLY A 40 0.19 3.44 0.07
C GLY A 40 0.60 2.98 -1.33
N LEU A 41 0.31 1.72 -1.67
CA LEU A 41 0.56 1.15 -2.99
C LEU A 41 -0.76 0.93 -3.74
N THR A 42 -0.84 1.38 -4.99
CA THR A 42 -2.03 1.21 -5.85
C THR A 42 -1.70 0.44 -7.13
N GLU A 43 -2.73 -0.04 -7.83
CA GLU A 43 -2.59 -0.89 -9.03
C GLU A 43 -1.64 -2.08 -8.80
N THR A 44 -1.76 -2.72 -7.64
CA THR A 44 -0.88 -3.82 -7.26
C THR A 44 -1.18 -5.10 -8.03
N TRP A 45 -2.39 -5.19 -8.63
CA TRP A 45 -2.96 -6.37 -9.25
C TRP A 45 -3.00 -7.58 -8.31
N ILE A 46 -3.12 -7.32 -7.01
CA ILE A 46 -3.28 -8.34 -5.97
C ILE A 46 -4.76 -8.51 -5.67
N LEU A 47 -5.18 -9.77 -5.59
CA LEU A 47 -6.52 -10.19 -5.20
C LEU A 47 -6.47 -10.86 -3.82
N GLU A 48 -7.61 -10.98 -3.15
CA GLU A 48 -7.75 -11.48 -1.79
C GLU A 48 -7.23 -12.92 -1.67
N ARG A 49 -7.46 -13.73 -2.71
CA ARG A 49 -6.93 -15.11 -2.82
C ARG A 49 -5.40 -15.19 -2.76
N ASP A 50 -4.72 -14.14 -3.24
CA ASP A 50 -3.25 -14.07 -3.32
C ASP A 50 -2.66 -13.32 -2.12
N TRP A 51 -3.49 -12.61 -1.35
CA TRP A 51 -3.07 -11.80 -0.20
C TRP A 51 -2.35 -12.61 0.88
N ASN A 52 -2.87 -13.79 1.22
CA ASN A 52 -2.26 -14.62 2.26
C ASN A 52 -0.85 -15.10 1.88
N LYS A 53 -0.61 -15.37 0.59
CA LYS A 53 0.74 -15.70 0.09
C LYS A 53 1.65 -14.48 0.14
N LEU A 54 1.10 -13.32 -0.22
CA LEU A 54 1.86 -12.06 -0.26
C LEU A 54 2.33 -11.62 1.13
N LYS A 55 1.53 -11.82 2.18
CA LYS A 55 1.91 -11.47 3.56
C LYS A 55 3.27 -12.06 4.00
N ASN A 56 3.65 -13.22 3.46
CA ASN A 56 4.91 -13.87 3.82
C ASN A 56 6.15 -13.20 3.21
N VAL A 57 5.98 -12.42 2.13
CA VAL A 57 7.08 -11.73 1.44
C VAL A 57 7.10 -10.22 1.68
N LEU A 58 6.04 -9.69 2.29
CA LEU A 58 5.97 -8.27 2.64
C LEU A 58 6.94 -7.93 3.79
N PRO A 59 7.54 -6.73 3.79
CA PRO A 59 8.31 -6.22 4.90
C PRO A 59 7.53 -6.28 6.22
N LYS A 60 8.13 -6.85 7.26
CA LYS A 60 7.52 -7.07 8.58
C LYS A 60 7.45 -5.80 9.42
N GLU A 61 8.18 -4.77 9.01
CA GLU A 61 8.26 -3.45 9.64
C GLU A 61 6.93 -2.69 9.51
N PHE A 62 6.06 -3.07 8.56
CA PHE A 62 4.76 -2.45 8.35
C PHE A 62 3.58 -3.37 8.69
N GLN A 63 2.48 -2.76 9.11
CA GLN A 63 1.18 -3.42 9.20
C GLN A 63 0.41 -3.25 7.89
N TRP A 64 0.42 -4.29 7.05
CA TRP A 64 -0.19 -4.25 5.73
C TRP A 64 -1.70 -4.51 5.75
N LYS A 65 -2.45 -3.74 4.96
CA LYS A 65 -3.88 -3.93 4.70
C LYS A 65 -4.13 -3.96 3.19
N LEU A 66 -4.97 -4.88 2.74
CA LEU A 66 -5.45 -4.93 1.36
C LEU A 66 -6.78 -4.19 1.27
N GLN A 67 -6.86 -3.24 0.34
CA GLN A 67 -8.11 -2.59 -0.04
C GLN A 67 -8.40 -2.95 -1.50
N GLU A 68 -9.33 -3.86 -1.71
CA GLU A 68 -9.76 -4.22 -3.04
C GLU A 68 -10.76 -3.21 -3.61
N GLU A 69 -10.74 -3.07 -4.92
CA GLU A 69 -11.82 -2.39 -5.63
C GLU A 69 -13.08 -3.27 -5.55
N LYS A 70 -14.03 -2.86 -4.72
CA LYS A 70 -15.36 -3.46 -4.70
C LYS A 70 -16.03 -3.13 -6.02
N LYS A 71 -16.10 -4.10 -6.95
CA LYS A 71 -16.97 -4.00 -8.12
C LYS A 71 -18.41 -3.77 -7.62
N LYS A 72 -18.91 -2.54 -7.75
CA LYS A 72 -20.34 -2.29 -7.62
C LYS A 72 -20.99 -2.94 -8.84
N ASN A 73 -21.65 -4.08 -8.64
CA ASN A 73 -22.60 -4.59 -9.61
C ASN A 73 -23.75 -3.57 -9.68
N ALA A 74 -23.62 -2.56 -10.54
CA ALA A 74 -24.75 -1.75 -10.94
C ALA A 74 -25.64 -2.66 -11.81
N ARG A 75 -26.48 -3.48 -11.16
CA ARG A 75 -27.64 -4.06 -11.81
C ARG A 75 -28.53 -2.85 -12.13
N VAL A 76 -28.41 -2.33 -13.34
CA VAL A 76 -29.40 -1.41 -13.89
C VAL A 76 -30.67 -2.24 -14.05
N GLU A 77 -31.52 -2.23 -13.02
CA GLU A 77 -32.89 -2.69 -13.15
C GLU A 77 -33.56 -1.76 -14.15
N ARG A 78 -33.64 -2.18 -15.41
CA ARG A 78 -34.53 -1.56 -16.38
C ARG A 78 -35.95 -1.77 -15.84
N LYS A 79 -36.49 -0.74 -15.21
CA LYS A 79 -37.92 -0.62 -14.94
C LYS A 79 -38.60 -0.65 -16.31
N VAL A 80 -39.20 -1.79 -16.65
CA VAL A 80 -40.15 -1.86 -17.76
C VAL A 80 -41.41 -1.19 -17.21
N GLU A 81 -41.64 0.05 -17.64
CA GLU A 81 -42.92 0.72 -17.46
C GLU A 81 -43.92 0.06 -18.40
N SER A 82 -45.02 -0.43 -17.82
CA SER A 82 -46.21 -0.96 -18.50
C SER A 82 -47.27 0.12 -18.59
#